data_AF-G5JNS8-F1
#
_entry.id   AF-G5JNS8-F1
#
_cell.length_a   1.000
_cell.length_b   1.000
_cell.length_c   1.000
_cell.angle_alpha   90.00
_cell.angle_beta   90.00
_cell.angle_gamma   90.00
#
_symmetry.space_group_name_H-M   'P 1'
#
loop_
_entity.id
_entity.type
_entity.pdbx_description
1 polymer ?
#
loop_
_entity_poly.entity_id
_entity_poly.type
_entity_poly.pdbx_seq_one_letter_code
_entity_poly.pdbx_strand_id
1 'polypeptide(L)'
;MNTLYGEQIASNKLMSVLENFTEISKRYGGFVVLIIIVLRFFMTDNIYQNDITRTIGLLGFPIVIGFGLYFAFALIIDSFSGYYLKKYLEDYRKLSGYSIEEWYGPKSKKYKESLTK
;
A
#
# COMPACT_ATOMS: atom_id res chain seq x y z
N MET A 1 3.23 -2.36 18.25
CA MET A 1 2.08 -1.48 17.90
C MET A 1 0.93 -2.42 17.56
N ASN A 2 0.17 -2.81 18.58
CA ASN A 2 -0.88 -3.81 18.47
C ASN A 2 -2.07 -3.21 17.70
N THR A 3 -2.59 -4.00 16.78
CA THR A 3 -3.62 -3.67 15.81
C THR A 3 -4.94 -3.31 16.50
N LEU A 4 -5.36 -2.05 16.35
CA LEU A 4 -6.73 -1.57 16.67
C LEU A 4 -7.80 -2.20 15.74
N TYR A 5 -7.39 -3.07 14.81
CA TYR A 5 -8.22 -3.98 14.03
C TYR A 5 -8.27 -5.36 14.68
N GLY A 6 -8.50 -5.40 15.98
CA GLY A 6 -8.62 -6.64 16.73
C GLY A 6 -9.72 -7.53 16.16
N GLU A 7 -9.32 -8.76 15.83
CA GLU A 7 -10.12 -9.98 15.98
C GLU A 7 -11.15 -10.43 14.94
N GLN A 8 -11.17 -9.91 13.70
CA GLN A 8 -11.97 -10.62 12.68
C GLN A 8 -11.56 -10.43 11.22
N ILE A 9 -10.29 -10.61 10.91
CA ILE A 9 -9.96 -11.15 9.58
C ILE A 9 -9.13 -12.40 9.82
N ALA A 10 -9.80 -13.54 9.65
CA ALA A 10 -9.29 -14.87 9.90
C ALA A 10 -7.81 -14.99 9.52
N SER A 11 -7.05 -15.71 10.34
CA SER A 11 -5.67 -16.15 10.15
C SER A 11 -5.54 -17.01 8.88
N ASN A 12 -5.80 -16.41 7.73
CA ASN A 12 -5.86 -17.03 6.44
C ASN A 12 -4.56 -16.71 5.74
N LYS A 13 -3.94 -17.75 5.18
CA LYS A 13 -2.69 -17.68 4.42
C LYS A 13 -2.71 -16.56 3.36
N LEU A 14 -3.87 -16.25 2.80
CA LEU A 14 -4.08 -15.15 1.84
C LEU A 14 -3.77 -13.76 2.42
N MET A 15 -4.14 -13.50 3.69
CA MET A 15 -3.87 -12.21 4.32
C MET A 15 -2.37 -12.01 4.53
N SER A 16 -1.67 -13.05 5.00
CA SER A 16 -0.22 -13.00 5.17
C SER A 16 0.53 -12.80 3.85
N VAL A 17 0.01 -13.36 2.75
CA VAL A 17 0.57 -13.14 1.40
C VAL A 17 0.33 -11.70 0.96
N LEU A 18 -0.86 -11.14 1.22
CA LEU A 18 -1.19 -9.75 0.90
C LEU A 18 -0.33 -8.76 1.69
N GLU A 19 -0.11 -9.00 2.98
CA GLU A 19 0.76 -8.18 3.84
C GLU A 19 2.21 -8.17 3.34
N ASN A 20 2.79 -9.36 3.12
CA ASN A 20 4.13 -9.49 2.58
C ASN A 20 4.25 -8.82 1.21
N PHE A 21 3.25 -9.00 0.34
CA PHE A 21 3.20 -8.35 -0.97
C PHE A 21 3.11 -6.83 -0.86
N THR A 22 2.33 -6.32 0.09
CA THR A 22 2.18 -4.88 0.35
C THR A 22 3.51 -4.29 0.85
N GLU A 23 4.23 -4.98 1.72
CA GLU A 23 5.54 -4.56 2.20
C GLU A 23 6.58 -4.51 1.06
N ILE A 24 6.62 -5.57 0.24
CA ILE A 24 7.43 -5.61 -0.98
C ILE A 24 7.06 -4.45 -1.90
N SER A 25 5.76 -4.18 -2.05
CA SER A 25 5.25 -3.13 -2.92
C SER A 25 5.67 -1.74 -2.47
N LYS A 26 5.66 -1.47 -1.17
CA LYS A 26 6.15 -0.21 -0.59
C LYS A 26 7.64 -0.01 -0.84
N ARG A 27 8.43 -1.09 -0.73
CA ARG A 27 9.88 -1.02 -0.85
C ARG A 27 10.36 -0.90 -2.29
N TYR A 28 9.70 -1.58 -3.23
CA TYR A 28 10.17 -1.70 -4.61
C TYR A 28 9.20 -1.14 -5.66
N GLY A 29 8.02 -0.65 -5.28
CA GLY A 29 7.00 -0.20 -6.23
C GLY A 29 7.48 0.88 -7.19
N GLY A 30 8.25 1.87 -6.70
CA GLY A 30 8.86 2.89 -7.56
C GLY A 30 9.82 2.29 -8.59
N PHE A 31 10.62 1.31 -8.19
CA PHE A 31 11.57 0.62 -9.08
C PHE A 31 10.85 -0.24 -10.12
N VAL A 32 9.79 -0.94 -9.73
CA VAL A 32 8.94 -1.72 -10.65
C VAL A 32 8.30 -0.82 -11.70
N VAL A 33 7.73 0.33 -11.30
CA VAL A 33 7.17 1.31 -12.24
C VAL A 33 8.23 1.83 -13.21
N LEU A 34 9.43 2.11 -12.72
CA LEU A 34 10.56 2.57 -13.53
C LEU A 34 10.95 1.52 -14.59
N ILE A 35 11.04 0.25 -14.20
CA ILE A 35 11.28 -0.87 -15.12
C ILE A 35 10.18 -0.95 -16.18
N ILE A 36 8.91 -0.85 -15.80
CA ILE A 36 7.78 -0.91 -16.75
C ILE A 36 7.87 0.23 -17.77
N ILE A 37 8.20 1.45 -17.34
CA ILE A 37 8.37 2.61 -18.24
C ILE A 37 9.52 2.37 -19.23
N VAL A 38 10.67 1.89 -18.74
CA VAL A 38 11.84 1.60 -19.58
C VAL A 38 11.50 0.49 -20.59
N LEU A 39 10.91 -0.61 -20.15
CA LEU A 39 10.48 -1.71 -21.04
C LEU A 39 9.49 -1.24 -22.10
N ARG A 40 8.53 -0.38 -21.72
CA ARG A 40 7.55 0.19 -22.66
C ARG A 40 8.25 0.95 -23.79
N PHE A 41 9.25 1.76 -23.46
CA PHE A 41 9.99 2.55 -24.44
C PHE A 41 10.73 1.65 -25.46
N PHE A 42 11.34 0.56 -24.99
CA PHE A 42 12.05 -0.39 -25.88
C PHE A 42 11.12 -1.29 -26.70
N MET A 43 9.90 -1.57 -26.21
CA MET A 43 8.96 -2.46 -26.89
C MET A 43 8.10 -1.78 -27.95
N THR A 44 7.77 -0.49 -27.82
CA THR A 44 6.78 0.17 -28.69
C THR A 44 7.16 0.18 -30.19
N ASP A 45 8.44 0.27 -30.55
CA ASP A 45 8.84 0.43 -31.96
C ASP A 45 9.03 -0.89 -32.72
N ASN A 46 9.28 -2.01 -32.02
CA ASN A 46 9.68 -3.29 -32.63
C ASN A 46 8.61 -4.38 -32.64
N ILE A 47 7.51 -4.22 -31.90
CA ILE A 47 6.50 -5.28 -31.74
C ILE A 47 5.84 -5.67 -33.07
N TYR A 48 5.69 -4.75 -34.03
CA TYR A 48 4.99 -5.01 -35.29
C TYR A 48 5.88 -5.55 -36.43
N GLN A 49 7.19 -5.67 -36.21
CA GLN A 49 8.12 -6.09 -37.27
C GLN A 49 8.25 -7.61 -37.40
N ASN A 50 7.93 -8.38 -36.36
CA ASN A 50 8.05 -9.85 -36.35
C ASN A 50 6.83 -10.49 -35.66
N ASP A 51 6.30 -11.57 -36.24
CA ASP A 51 5.13 -12.30 -35.71
C ASP A 51 5.36 -12.85 -34.29
N ILE A 52 6.59 -13.22 -33.95
CA ILE A 52 6.94 -13.72 -32.61
C ILE A 52 6.88 -12.58 -31.59
N THR A 53 7.49 -11.43 -31.90
CA THR A 53 7.49 -10.26 -31.00
C THR A 53 6.10 -9.68 -30.83
N ARG A 54 5.29 -9.71 -31.90
CA ARG A 54 3.87 -9.33 -31.89
C ARG A 54 3.06 -10.22 -30.95
N THR A 55 3.25 -11.52 -31.03
CA THR A 55 2.54 -12.50 -30.20
C THR A 55 2.92 -12.38 -28.73
N ILE A 56 4.23 -12.22 -28.44
CA ILE A 56 4.72 -11.99 -27.08
C ILE A 56 4.18 -10.67 -26.52
N GLY A 57 4.15 -9.61 -27.32
CA GLY A 57 3.58 -8.32 -26.93
C GLY A 57 2.08 -8.43 -26.61
N LEU A 58 1.29 -9.06 -27.48
CA LEU A 58 -0.15 -9.24 -27.28
C LEU A 58 -0.50 -10.05 -26.03
N LEU A 59 0.28 -11.08 -25.71
CA LEU A 59 0.04 -11.94 -24.53
C LEU A 59 0.66 -11.35 -23.25
N GLY A 60 1.83 -10.72 -23.36
CA GLY A 60 2.57 -10.19 -22.22
C GLY A 60 2.04 -8.85 -21.72
N PHE A 61 1.56 -7.98 -22.60
CA PHE A 61 1.14 -6.62 -22.23
C PHE A 61 -0.04 -6.60 -21.24
N PRO A 62 -1.10 -7.42 -21.42
CA PRO A 62 -2.18 -7.54 -20.42
C PRO A 62 -1.69 -8.04 -19.06
N ILE A 63 -0.71 -8.93 -19.03
CA ILE A 63 -0.12 -9.48 -17.79
C ILE A 63 0.63 -8.37 -17.04
N VAL A 64 1.47 -7.61 -17.75
CA VAL A 64 2.22 -6.48 -17.17
C VAL A 64 1.27 -5.41 -16.63
N ILE A 65 0.21 -5.07 -17.38
CA ILE A 65 -0.82 -4.14 -16.91
C ILE A 65 -1.54 -4.70 -15.68
N GLY A 66 -1.93 -5.98 -15.69
CA GLY A 66 -2.60 -6.63 -14.57
C GLY A 66 -1.75 -6.58 -13.29
N PHE A 67 -0.45 -6.88 -13.40
CA PHE A 67 0.50 -6.74 -12.30
C PHE A 67 0.63 -5.30 -11.80
N GLY A 68 0.71 -4.32 -12.72
CA GLY A 68 0.75 -2.90 -12.38
C GLY A 68 -0.51 -2.43 -11.64
N LEU A 69 -1.70 -2.84 -12.12
CA LEU A 69 -2.98 -2.55 -11.48
C LEU A 69 -3.07 -3.18 -10.09
N TYR A 70 -2.59 -4.41 -9.92
CA TYR A 70 -2.56 -5.08 -8.61
C TYR A 70 -1.66 -4.34 -7.62
N PHE A 71 -0.47 -3.90 -8.06
CA PHE A 71 0.43 -3.05 -7.27
C PHE A 71 -0.25 -1.73 -6.86
N ALA A 72 -0.86 -1.03 -7.82
CA ALA A 72 -1.57 0.21 -7.57
C ALA A 72 -2.72 0.01 -6.57
N PHE A 73 -3.49 -1.06 -6.72
CA PHE A 73 -4.59 -1.40 -5.83
C PHE A 73 -4.13 -1.67 -4.40
N ALA A 74 -3.03 -2.42 -4.21
CA ALA A 74 -2.45 -2.64 -2.90
C ALA A 74 -2.00 -1.34 -2.22
N LEU A 75 -1.34 -0.45 -2.97
CA LEU A 75 -0.92 0.86 -2.47
C LEU A 75 -2.11 1.77 -2.12
N ILE A 76 -3.18 1.72 -2.92
CA ILE A 76 -4.41 2.47 -2.68
C ILE A 76 -5.06 2.03 -1.37
N ILE A 77 -5.26 0.71 -1.18
CA ILE A 77 -5.86 0.16 0.04
C ILE A 77 -5.06 0.56 1.29
N ASP A 78 -3.73 0.47 1.21
CA ASP A 78 -2.86 0.85 2.30
C ASP A 78 -2.95 2.36 2.60
N SER A 79 -2.97 3.18 1.55
CA SER A 79 -3.12 4.63 1.67
C SER A 79 -4.45 5.02 2.32
N PHE A 80 -5.56 4.37 1.93
CA PHE A 80 -6.87 4.58 2.54
C PHE A 80 -6.90 4.16 4.00
N SER A 81 -6.33 3.00 4.32
CA SER A 81 -6.25 2.49 5.70
C SER A 81 -5.45 3.44 6.60
N GLY A 82 -4.28 3.88 6.15
CA GLY A 82 -3.46 4.84 6.88
C GLY A 82 -4.12 6.21 7.03
N TYR A 83 -4.79 6.70 5.99
CA TYR A 83 -5.52 7.97 6.03
C TYR A 83 -6.68 7.93 7.01
N TYR A 84 -7.50 6.88 6.97
CA TYR A 84 -8.67 6.75 7.84
C TYR A 84 -8.26 6.61 9.31
N LEU A 85 -7.23 5.79 9.59
CA LEU A 85 -6.67 5.66 10.94
C LEU A 85 -6.18 7.01 11.47
N LYS A 86 -5.44 7.77 10.65
CA LYS A 86 -4.95 9.10 11.03
C LYS A 86 -6.10 10.10 11.26
N LYS A 87 -7.15 10.05 10.44
CA LYS A 87 -8.29 10.97 10.50
C LYS A 87 -9.12 10.77 11.78
N TYR A 88 -9.36 9.52 12.17
CA TYR A 88 -10.21 9.17 13.32
C TYR A 88 -9.42 8.77 14.56
N LEU A 89 -8.12 9.09 14.61
CA LEU A 89 -7.20 8.65 15.66
C LEU A 89 -7.61 9.12 17.07
N GLU A 90 -8.15 10.33 17.18
CA GLU A 90 -8.69 10.87 18.43
C GLU A 90 -10.02 10.22 18.83
N ASP A 91 -10.87 9.89 17.86
CA ASP A 91 -12.14 9.22 18.13
C ASP A 91 -11.91 7.80 18.63
N TYR A 92 -10.93 7.07 18.06
CA TYR A 92 -10.48 5.79 18.59
C TYR A 92 -9.91 5.90 20.00
N ARG A 93 -9.08 6.92 20.28
CA ARG A 93 -8.58 7.16 21.63
C ARG A 93 -9.72 7.38 22.63
N LYS A 94 -10.71 8.20 22.27
CA LYS A 94 -11.88 8.46 23.13
C LYS A 94 -12.71 7.20 23.35
N LEU A 95 -12.97 6.43 22.29
CA LEU A 95 -13.72 5.17 22.35
C LEU A 95 -13.02 4.13 23.24
N SER A 96 -11.69 4.09 23.22
CA SER A 96 -10.89 3.20 24.05
C SER A 96 -10.68 3.70 25.48
N GLY A 97 -11.17 4.91 25.81
CA GLY A 97 -11.09 5.49 27.16
C GLY A 97 -9.70 5.96 27.59
N TYR A 98 -8.70 5.92 26.71
CA TYR A 98 -7.34 6.34 27.04
C TYR A 98 -7.22 7.86 27.17
N SER A 99 -6.43 8.31 28.14
CA SER A 99 -6.02 9.71 28.25
C SER A 99 -5.08 10.12 27.09
N ILE A 100 -4.91 11.42 26.88
CA ILE A 100 -3.99 11.95 25.84
C ILE A 100 -2.55 11.50 26.14
N GLU A 101 -2.17 11.45 27.42
CA GLU A 101 -0.85 11.01 27.86
C GLU A 101 -0.62 9.52 27.57
N GLU A 102 -1.56 8.66 27.91
CA GLU A 102 -1.44 7.21 27.71
C GLU A 102 -1.39 6.85 26.21
N TRP A 103 -2.15 7.56 25.38
CA TRP A 103 -2.25 7.25 23.95
C TRP A 103 -1.05 7.76 23.13
N TYR A 104 -0.66 9.01 23.35
CA TYR A 104 0.41 9.65 22.56
C TYR A 104 1.76 9.64 23.26
N GLY A 105 1.78 9.45 24.58
CA GLY A 105 2.96 9.54 25.42
C GLY A 105 3.26 10.97 25.89
N PRO A 106 3.95 11.11 27.05
CA PRO A 106 4.22 12.41 27.69
C PRO A 106 5.18 13.31 26.89
N LYS A 107 5.93 12.75 25.93
CA LYS A 107 6.84 13.53 25.08
C LYS A 107 6.19 14.04 23.79
N SER A 108 4.96 13.62 23.49
CA SER A 108 4.31 13.92 22.22
C SER A 108 3.89 15.39 22.11
N LYS A 109 3.83 15.88 20.86
CA LYS A 109 3.33 17.23 20.58
C LYS A 109 1.88 17.39 21.04
N LYS A 110 1.05 16.36 20.84
CA LYS A 110 -0.37 16.34 21.23
C LYS A 110 -0.57 16.46 22.74
N TYR A 111 0.24 15.75 23.53
CA TYR A 111 0.21 15.88 24.98
C TYR A 111 0.64 17.27 25.43
N LYS A 112 1.75 17.80 24.89
CA LYS A 112 2.21 19.15 25.20
C LYS A 112 1.15 20.21 24.87
N GLU A 113 0.52 20.12 23.70
CA GLU A 113 -0.58 21.02 23.29
C GLU A 113 -1.80 20.93 24.22
N SER A 114 -2.06 19.76 24.82
CA SER A 114 -3.17 19.60 25.77
C SER A 114 -2.91 20.23 27.14
N LEU A 115 -1.64 20.43 27.51
CA LEU A 115 -1.25 21.08 28.78
C LEU A 115 -1.28 22.61 28.69
N THR A 116 -1.17 23.16 27.48
CA THR A 116 -1.17 24.61 27.24
C THR A 116 -2.56 25.20 27.03
N LYS A 117 -3.60 24.36 27.10
CA LYS A 117 -4.98 24.71 26.78
C LYS A 117 -5.83 24.73 28.05
#